data_AF-A0A413IEZ8-F1
#
_entry.id   AF-A0A413IEZ8-F1
#
_cell.length_a   1.000
_cell.length_b   1.000
_cell.length_c   1.000
_cell.angle_alpha   90.00
_cell.angle_beta   90.00
_cell.angle_gamma   90.00
#
_symmetry.space_group_name_H-M   'P 1'
#
loop_
_entity.id
_entity.type
_entity.pdbx_description
1 polymer ?
#
loop_
_entity_poly.entity_id
_entity_poly.type
_entity_poly.pdbx_seq_one_letter_code
_entity_poly.pdbx_strand_id
1 'polypeptide(L)'
;MKKKLTTEEDYRLRVDRVCMYIREHLDKEIDMRRLAVLSAFSPFHFHRIMRAYLKEPIGAFIIRTRVETAAKLLRYTDLPVADIAYRVGYDTPSSLTKSFCKLFGISPKMYRLTKNYQMMTTREPKAEVKLSRAKVVEQEPKTVLYISATGDYKKVDYSAMYMRMWEEIKRQGLFSAGIEHLALYHDNPEITAEENLKCDVCIRICKPAGPNGDIGVKTIGGGRFVAFTYIGEYCKIGAAYDKIYGELLAEGGFETRGNYCFEKYVSDPRCTAPEKLKTEIYIPIE
;
A
#
# COMPACT_ATOMS: atom_id res chain seq x y z
N MET A 1 -5.42 -22.44 25.06
CA MET A 1 -5.10 -21.18 25.78
C MET A 1 -4.63 -20.14 24.76
N LYS A 2 -5.27 -18.97 24.65
CA LYS A 2 -4.75 -17.87 23.81
C LYS A 2 -3.45 -17.37 24.44
N LYS A 3 -2.32 -17.50 23.73
CA LYS A 3 -1.02 -16.98 24.19
C LYS A 3 -1.15 -15.46 24.32
N LYS A 4 -0.79 -14.91 25.48
CA LYS A 4 -0.82 -13.45 25.72
C LYS A 4 0.30 -12.82 24.87
N LEU A 5 -0.05 -11.84 24.04
CA LEU A 5 0.93 -11.08 23.25
C LEU A 5 1.93 -10.41 24.16
N THR A 6 3.16 -10.24 23.68
CA THR A 6 4.11 -9.35 24.36
C THR A 6 3.66 -7.89 24.19
N THR A 7 4.14 -7.00 25.07
CA THR A 7 3.80 -5.58 25.00
C THR A 7 4.18 -4.95 23.65
N GLU A 8 5.32 -5.34 23.09
CA GLU A 8 5.81 -4.83 21.80
C GLU A 8 4.92 -5.27 20.63
N GLU A 9 4.48 -6.53 20.63
CA GLU A 9 3.61 -7.09 19.59
C GLU A 9 2.23 -6.41 19.59
N ASP A 10 1.64 -6.25 20.78
CA ASP A 10 0.36 -5.56 20.96
C ASP A 10 0.43 -4.11 20.48
N TYR A 11 1.54 -3.41 20.75
CA TYR A 11 1.72 -2.04 20.32
C TYR A 11 1.83 -1.93 18.80
N ARG A 12 2.60 -2.83 18.17
CA ARG A 12 2.72 -2.86 16.70
C ARG A 12 1.36 -3.04 16.03
N LEU A 13 0.55 -4.01 16.48
CA LEU A 13 -0.79 -4.25 15.93
C LEU A 13 -1.69 -3.02 16.02
N ARG A 14 -1.66 -2.31 17.16
CA ARG A 14 -2.45 -1.09 17.38
C ARG A 14 -1.98 0.06 16.48
N VAL A 15 -0.68 0.22 16.29
CA VAL A 15 -0.09 1.20 15.37
C VAL A 15 -0.47 0.90 13.93
N ASP A 16 -0.35 -0.36 13.49
CA ASP A 16 -0.69 -0.77 12.13
C ASP A 16 -2.16 -0.51 11.81
N ARG A 17 -3.06 -0.78 12.78
CA ARG A 17 -4.48 -0.47 12.66
C ARG A 17 -4.75 1.02 12.43
N VAL A 18 -4.04 1.89 13.14
CA VAL A 18 -4.14 3.35 12.95
C VAL A 18 -3.62 3.76 11.58
N CYS A 19 -2.49 3.20 11.14
CA CYS A 19 -1.92 3.52 9.83
C CYS A 19 -2.84 3.11 8.69
N MET A 20 -3.44 1.92 8.75
CA MET A 20 -4.44 1.47 7.78
C MET A 20 -5.64 2.41 7.76
N TYR A 21 -6.19 2.75 8.93
CA TYR A 21 -7.32 3.65 9.01
C TYR A 21 -7.05 5.00 8.35
N ILE A 22 -5.87 5.59 8.60
CA ILE A 22 -5.44 6.85 7.97
C ILE A 22 -5.42 6.72 6.44
N ARG A 23 -4.80 5.66 5.90
CA ARG A 23 -4.68 5.44 4.44
C ARG A 23 -6.03 5.23 3.75
N GLU A 24 -7.02 4.69 4.45
CA GLU A 24 -8.38 4.47 3.95
C GLU A 24 -9.29 5.71 4.06
N HIS A 25 -8.91 6.73 4.84
CA HIS A 25 -9.76 7.89 5.18
C HIS A 25 -9.03 9.23 4.96
N LEU A 26 -8.11 9.30 3.99
CA LEU A 26 -7.33 10.51 3.73
C LEU A 26 -8.18 11.69 3.25
N ASP A 27 -9.31 11.39 2.60
CA ASP A 27 -10.32 12.30 2.08
C ASP A 27 -11.12 13.03 3.17
N LYS A 28 -11.03 12.55 4.42
CA LYS A 28 -11.81 13.06 5.55
C LYS A 28 -10.94 13.79 6.56
N GLU A 29 -11.59 14.53 7.45
CA GLU A 29 -10.93 15.10 8.62
C GLU A 29 -10.46 13.96 9.55
N ILE A 30 -9.17 14.01 9.91
CA ILE A 30 -8.55 13.00 10.78
C ILE A 30 -8.38 13.60 12.18
N ASP A 31 -9.27 13.19 13.09
CA ASP A 31 -9.20 13.58 14.50
C ASP A 31 -8.21 12.69 15.28
N MET A 32 -7.19 13.32 15.87
CA MET A 32 -6.19 12.65 16.71
C MET A 32 -6.80 11.94 17.93
N ARG A 33 -7.88 12.47 18.52
CA ARG A 33 -8.56 11.81 19.65
C ARG A 33 -9.19 10.49 19.19
N ARG A 34 -9.80 10.49 18.01
CA ARG A 34 -10.35 9.28 17.39
C ARG A 34 -9.25 8.24 17.10
N LEU A 35 -8.07 8.66 16.63
CA LEU A 35 -6.95 7.74 16.40
C LEU A 35 -6.40 7.13 17.71
N ALA A 36 -6.34 7.92 18.78
CA ALA A 36 -5.94 7.43 20.11
C ALA A 36 -6.95 6.39 20.64
N VAL A 37 -8.25 6.65 20.49
CA VAL A 37 -9.31 5.69 20.84
C VAL A 37 -9.20 4.42 19.99
N LEU A 38 -8.96 4.54 18.68
CA LEU A 38 -8.82 3.39 17.76
C LEU A 38 -7.66 2.47 18.15
N SER A 39 -6.57 3.03 18.67
CA SER A 39 -5.40 2.28 19.16
C SER A 39 -5.54 1.84 20.63
N ALA A 40 -6.61 2.23 21.31
CA ALA A 40 -6.79 2.04 22.75
C ALA A 40 -5.59 2.56 23.57
N PHE A 41 -5.02 3.69 23.13
CA PHE A 41 -3.98 4.43 23.85
C PHE A 41 -4.54 5.74 24.40
N SER A 42 -3.99 6.19 25.54
CA SER A 42 -4.25 7.56 25.98
C SER A 42 -3.63 8.56 24.97
N PRO A 43 -4.17 9.79 24.81
CA PRO A 43 -3.66 10.74 23.83
C PRO A 43 -2.16 11.03 23.95
N PHE A 44 -1.65 11.16 25.18
CA PHE A 44 -0.22 11.41 25.43
C PHE A 44 0.65 10.21 25.02
N HIS A 45 0.22 9.00 25.39
CA HIS A 45 0.95 7.79 25.07
C HIS A 45 0.92 7.51 23.56
N PHE A 46 -0.23 7.75 22.93
CA PHE A 46 -0.43 7.63 21.48
C PHE A 46 0.63 8.40 20.70
N HIS A 47 0.82 9.70 20.97
CA HIS A 47 1.81 10.50 20.24
C HIS A 47 3.24 9.96 20.38
N ARG A 48 3.63 9.54 21.59
CA ARG A 48 4.96 8.98 21.85
C ARG A 48 5.18 7.67 21.10
N ILE A 49 4.19 6.77 21.14
CA ILE A 49 4.28 5.47 20.47
C ILE A 49 4.27 5.62 18.96
N MET A 50 3.34 6.41 18.40
CA MET A 50 3.30 6.63 16.95
C MET A 50 4.63 7.21 16.44
N ARG A 51 5.21 8.19 17.13
CA ARG A 51 6.51 8.77 16.73
C ARG A 51 7.65 7.75 16.80
N ALA A 52 7.66 6.90 17.83
CA ALA A 52 8.70 5.88 17.99
C ALA A 52 8.64 4.80 16.88
N TYR A 53 7.43 4.41 16.46
CA TYR A 53 7.19 3.42 15.42
C TYR A 53 7.35 3.98 14.00
N LEU A 54 6.75 5.13 13.71
CA LEU A 54 6.77 5.74 12.38
C LEU A 54 8.11 6.43 12.05
N LYS A 55 8.95 6.68 13.06
CA LYS A 55 10.16 7.52 12.97
C LYS A 55 9.90 8.97 12.54
N GLU A 56 8.63 9.35 12.46
CA GLU A 56 8.16 10.71 12.21
C GLU A 56 6.94 11.04 13.08
N PRO A 57 6.65 12.33 13.34
CA PRO A 57 5.40 12.72 14.00
C PRO A 57 4.18 12.28 13.19
N ILE A 58 3.12 11.84 13.86
CA ILE A 58 1.88 11.36 13.20
C ILE A 58 1.25 12.39 12.24
N GLY A 59 1.34 13.69 12.53
CA GLY A 59 0.89 14.73 11.62
C GLY A 59 1.74 14.83 10.35
N ALA A 60 3.05 14.59 10.45
CA ALA A 60 3.94 14.55 9.31
C ALA A 60 3.65 13.33 8.42
N PHE A 61 3.39 12.16 9.05
CA PHE A 61 2.93 10.97 8.35
C PHE A 61 1.66 11.21 7.52
N ILE A 62 0.62 11.81 8.13
CA ILE A 62 -0.63 12.14 7.42
C ILE A 62 -0.37 13.07 6.23
N ILE A 63 0.42 14.14 6.43
CA ILE A 63 0.77 15.08 5.35
C ILE A 63 1.50 14.36 4.23
N ARG A 64 2.50 13.53 4.56
CA ARG A 64 3.28 12.75 3.59
C ARG A 64 2.38 11.81 2.80
N THR A 65 1.51 11.05 3.45
CA THR A 65 0.57 10.13 2.76
C THR A 65 -0.40 10.89 1.85
N ARG A 66 -0.92 12.06 2.27
CA ARG A 66 -1.76 12.91 1.41
C ARG A 66 -1.01 13.43 0.18
N VAL A 67 0.22 13.91 0.38
CA VAL A 67 1.06 14.44 -0.70
C VAL A 67 1.48 13.34 -1.67
N GLU A 68 1.79 12.13 -1.18
CA GLU A 68 2.06 10.95 -2.01
C GLU A 68 0.85 10.58 -2.87
N THR A 69 -0.34 10.59 -2.28
CA THR A 69 -1.61 10.35 -3.01
C THR A 69 -1.84 11.42 -4.07
N ALA A 70 -1.61 12.69 -3.72
CA ALA A 70 -1.73 13.80 -4.66
C ALA A 70 -0.71 13.69 -5.81
N ALA A 71 0.51 13.26 -5.56
CA ALA A 71 1.53 13.05 -6.59
C ALA A 71 1.11 11.95 -7.58
N LYS A 72 0.53 10.85 -7.08
CA LYS A 72 -0.06 9.80 -7.95
C LYS A 72 -1.17 10.39 -8.83
N LEU A 73 -2.12 11.12 -8.24
CA LEU A 73 -3.22 11.75 -9.00
C LEU A 73 -2.70 12.78 -10.02
N LEU A 74 -1.69 13.58 -9.68
CA LEU A 74 -1.09 14.56 -10.58
C LEU A 74 -0.40 13.90 -11.78
N ARG A 75 0.20 12.72 -11.57
CA ARG A 75 0.95 11.97 -12.58
C ARG A 75 0.03 11.23 -13.55
N TYR A 76 -1.10 10.72 -13.06
CA TYR A 76 -1.90 9.74 -13.78
C TYR A 76 -3.32 10.21 -14.13
N THR A 77 -3.68 11.44 -13.77
CA THR A 77 -4.99 12.02 -14.09
C THR A 77 -4.86 13.47 -14.51
N ASP A 78 -5.83 13.93 -15.30
CA ASP A 78 -5.98 15.33 -15.70
C ASP A 78 -6.77 16.16 -14.67
N LEU A 79 -7.07 15.61 -13.49
CA LEU A 79 -7.83 16.30 -12.46
C LEU A 79 -7.21 17.66 -12.11
N PRO A 80 -7.99 18.74 -11.99
CA PRO A 80 -7.51 20.02 -11.50
C PRO A 80 -6.78 19.87 -10.14
N VAL A 81 -5.72 20.65 -9.93
CA VAL A 81 -4.98 20.64 -8.64
C VAL A 81 -5.90 20.93 -7.46
N ALA A 82 -6.94 21.74 -7.67
CA ALA A 82 -7.95 22.03 -6.67
C ALA A 82 -8.73 20.76 -6.27
N ASP A 83 -9.25 20.02 -7.24
CA ASP A 83 -10.00 18.78 -7.00
C ASP A 83 -9.13 17.73 -6.31
N ILE A 84 -7.86 17.61 -6.71
CA ILE A 84 -6.89 16.72 -6.06
C ILE A 84 -6.71 17.11 -4.59
N ALA A 85 -6.62 18.41 -4.27
CA ALA A 85 -6.48 18.87 -2.90
C ALA A 85 -7.67 18.44 -2.03
N TYR A 86 -8.90 18.58 -2.53
CA TYR A 86 -10.09 18.14 -1.81
C TYR A 86 -10.15 16.61 -1.68
N ARG A 87 -9.86 15.86 -2.75
CA ARG A 87 -9.85 14.38 -2.74
C ARG A 87 -8.85 13.80 -1.72
N VAL A 88 -7.73 14.49 -1.47
CA VAL A 88 -6.74 14.07 -0.47
C VAL A 88 -6.93 14.75 0.90
N GLY A 89 -8.08 15.39 1.13
CA GLY A 89 -8.50 15.89 2.44
C GLY A 89 -7.91 17.23 2.87
N TYR A 90 -7.50 18.10 1.93
CA TYR A 90 -7.17 19.49 2.23
C TYR A 90 -8.39 20.40 2.02
N ASP A 91 -8.61 21.33 2.96
CA ASP A 91 -9.70 22.31 2.86
C ASP A 91 -9.45 23.40 1.80
N THR A 92 -8.18 23.62 1.43
CA THR A 92 -7.80 24.60 0.42
C THR A 92 -6.68 24.09 -0.50
N PRO A 93 -6.74 24.37 -1.82
CA PRO A 93 -5.69 23.98 -2.77
C PRO A 93 -4.31 24.58 -2.46
N SER A 94 -4.26 25.75 -1.82
CA SER A 94 -3.03 26.39 -1.37
C SER A 94 -2.32 25.59 -0.27
N SER A 95 -3.07 24.92 0.61
CA SER A 95 -2.50 24.06 1.65
C SER A 95 -1.81 22.84 1.06
N LEU A 96 -2.44 22.18 0.07
CA LEU A 96 -1.78 21.10 -0.68
C LEU A 96 -0.51 21.63 -1.34
N THR A 97 -0.58 22.76 -2.05
CA THR A 97 0.56 23.34 -2.77
C THR A 97 1.75 23.59 -1.85
N LYS A 98 1.51 24.17 -0.67
CA LYS A 98 2.57 24.42 0.34
C LYS A 98 3.23 23.14 0.81
N SER A 99 2.44 22.13 1.18
CA SER A 99 2.94 20.82 1.61
C SER A 99 3.69 20.10 0.49
N PHE A 100 3.16 20.17 -0.73
CA PHE A 100 3.75 19.54 -1.91
C PHE A 100 5.10 20.17 -2.26
N CYS A 101 5.20 21.49 -2.32
CA CYS A 101 6.47 22.19 -2.55
C CYS A 101 7.51 21.85 -1.47
N LYS A 102 7.08 21.71 -0.22
CA LYS A 102 7.98 21.34 0.89
C LYS A 102 8.57 19.94 0.70
N LEU A 103 7.79 18.99 0.18
CA LEU A 103 8.23 17.60 0.01
C LEU A 103 8.99 17.37 -1.31
N PHE A 104 8.53 17.98 -2.41
CA PHE A 104 9.07 17.74 -3.76
C PHE A 104 9.99 18.85 -4.29
N GLY A 105 10.10 19.98 -3.58
CA GLY A 105 10.86 21.15 -4.03
C GLY A 105 10.22 21.94 -5.20
N ILE A 106 9.14 21.44 -5.79
CA ILE A 106 8.42 22.05 -6.92
C ILE A 106 6.92 22.07 -6.69
N SER A 107 6.20 22.95 -7.41
CA SER A 107 4.73 23.05 -7.28
C SER A 107 4.01 21.86 -7.92
N PRO A 108 2.77 21.53 -7.49
CA PRO A 108 1.95 20.50 -8.13
C PRO A 108 1.83 20.65 -9.65
N LYS A 109 1.67 21.90 -10.13
CA LYS A 109 1.58 22.21 -11.55
C LYS A 109 2.90 21.91 -12.28
N MET A 110 4.03 22.31 -11.70
CA MET A 110 5.35 21.99 -12.26
C MET A 110 5.62 20.49 -12.23
N TYR A 111 5.25 19.80 -11.15
CA TYR A 111 5.39 18.35 -11.04
C TYR A 111 4.66 17.63 -12.17
N ARG A 112 3.41 18.01 -12.45
CA ARG A 112 2.65 17.50 -13.60
C ARG A 112 3.35 17.79 -14.93
N LEU A 113 3.82 19.02 -15.16
CA LEU A 113 4.50 19.38 -16.41
C LEU A 113 5.82 18.62 -16.60
N THR A 114 6.66 18.51 -15.57
CA THR A 114 7.95 17.83 -15.63
C THR A 114 7.78 16.33 -15.83
N LYS A 115 6.76 15.71 -15.24
CA LYS A 115 6.50 14.28 -15.42
C LYS A 115 5.77 13.98 -16.73
N ASN A 116 4.89 14.85 -17.22
CA ASN A 116 4.39 14.78 -18.59
C ASN A 116 5.55 14.92 -19.59
N TYR A 117 6.51 15.80 -19.30
CA TYR A 117 7.74 15.92 -20.08
C TYR A 117 8.58 14.65 -20.00
N GLN A 118 8.84 14.04 -18.82
CA GLN A 118 9.55 12.75 -18.73
C GLN A 118 8.79 11.59 -19.40
N MET A 119 7.46 11.55 -19.35
CA MET A 119 6.66 10.57 -20.13
C MET A 119 6.81 10.80 -21.64
N MET A 120 6.97 12.05 -22.09
CA MET A 120 7.22 12.40 -23.49
C MET A 120 8.68 12.22 -23.94
N THR A 121 9.67 12.47 -23.07
CA THR A 121 11.10 12.55 -23.43
C THR A 121 11.94 11.35 -23.02
N THR A 122 11.51 10.58 -22.01
CA THR A 122 12.15 9.31 -21.62
C THR A 122 11.28 8.14 -22.07
N ARG A 123 11.09 8.03 -23.39
CA ARG A 123 10.87 6.73 -24.01
C ARG A 123 12.21 5.99 -24.05
N GLU A 124 12.70 5.52 -22.91
CA GLU A 124 13.46 4.26 -22.99
C GLU A 124 12.54 3.27 -23.73
N PRO A 125 13.03 2.49 -24.71
CA PRO A 125 12.17 1.60 -25.47
C PRO A 125 11.40 0.74 -24.47
N LYS A 126 10.08 0.99 -24.35
CA LYS A 126 9.19 0.29 -23.41
C LYS A 126 9.47 -1.19 -23.60
N ALA A 127 10.23 -1.81 -22.69
CA ALA A 127 10.28 -3.25 -22.63
C ALA A 127 8.83 -3.71 -22.59
N GLU A 128 8.44 -4.56 -23.53
CA GLU A 128 7.04 -4.91 -23.72
C GLU A 128 6.48 -5.49 -22.41
N VAL A 129 5.72 -4.69 -21.68
CA VAL A 129 5.14 -5.10 -20.40
C VAL A 129 3.97 -6.03 -20.71
N LYS A 130 4.16 -7.32 -20.41
CA LYS A 130 3.12 -8.35 -20.55
C LYS A 130 2.11 -8.20 -19.43
N LEU A 131 0.99 -7.56 -19.75
CA LEU A 131 -0.15 -7.36 -18.87
C LEU A 131 -1.42 -7.93 -19.51
N SER A 132 -2.27 -8.55 -18.70
CA SER A 132 -3.62 -8.93 -19.13
C SER A 132 -4.50 -7.71 -19.40
N ARG A 133 -5.65 -7.94 -20.04
CA ARG A 133 -6.74 -6.94 -20.04
C ARG A 133 -7.21 -6.69 -18.61
N ALA A 134 -7.76 -5.49 -18.38
CA ALA A 134 -8.40 -5.12 -17.14
C ALA A 134 -9.54 -6.08 -16.82
N LYS A 135 -9.60 -6.57 -15.58
CA LYS A 135 -10.70 -7.40 -15.08
C LYS A 135 -11.31 -6.76 -13.84
N VAL A 136 -12.54 -6.28 -13.94
CA VAL A 136 -13.29 -5.82 -12.79
C VAL A 136 -13.72 -7.02 -11.95
N VAL A 137 -13.44 -6.98 -10.66
CA VAL A 137 -13.76 -8.04 -9.71
C VAL A 137 -14.27 -7.47 -8.40
N GLU A 138 -15.28 -8.12 -7.83
CA GLU A 138 -15.68 -7.90 -6.44
C GLU A 138 -14.80 -8.77 -5.55
N GLN A 139 -14.24 -8.18 -4.48
CA GLN A 139 -13.48 -8.91 -3.48
C GLN A 139 -14.18 -8.86 -2.13
N GLU A 140 -14.42 -10.01 -1.54
CA GLU A 140 -14.81 -10.09 -0.13
C GLU A 140 -13.66 -9.66 0.79
N PRO A 141 -13.93 -9.10 1.97
CA PRO A 141 -12.91 -8.84 2.98
C PRO A 141 -12.08 -10.09 3.28
N LYS A 142 -10.75 -9.94 3.30
CA LYS A 142 -9.80 -11.06 3.48
C LYS A 142 -9.14 -10.98 4.84
N THR A 143 -9.33 -12.01 5.66
CA THR A 143 -8.50 -12.19 6.86
C THR A 143 -7.13 -12.71 6.45
N VAL A 144 -6.07 -12.03 6.91
CA VAL A 144 -4.69 -12.39 6.58
C VAL A 144 -3.83 -12.50 7.83
N LEU A 145 -2.91 -13.48 7.82
CA LEU A 145 -1.68 -13.39 8.60
C LEU A 145 -0.76 -12.39 7.90
N TYR A 146 -0.04 -11.58 8.65
CA TYR A 146 0.92 -10.65 8.06
C TYR A 146 2.16 -10.47 8.91
N ILE A 147 3.26 -10.13 8.23
CA ILE A 147 4.48 -9.59 8.85
C ILE A 147 4.78 -8.26 8.15
N SER A 148 4.96 -7.20 8.92
CA SER A 148 5.38 -5.89 8.39
C SER A 148 6.89 -5.83 8.20
N ALA A 149 7.33 -5.24 7.09
CA ALA A 149 8.71 -4.87 6.85
C ALA A 149 8.82 -3.36 6.61
N THR A 150 9.95 -2.80 7.03
CA THR A 150 10.34 -1.42 6.76
C THR A 150 11.70 -1.43 6.07
N GLY A 151 11.83 -0.67 4.97
CA GLY A 151 13.04 -0.61 4.15
C GLY A 151 12.73 -0.70 2.66
N ASP A 152 13.78 -0.56 1.84
CA ASP A 152 13.71 -0.75 0.39
C ASP A 152 13.03 -2.08 0.04
N TYR A 153 11.91 -1.98 -0.68
CA TYR A 153 11.11 -3.12 -1.12
C TYR A 153 11.89 -4.17 -1.90
N LYS A 154 13.01 -3.81 -2.53
CA LYS A 154 13.89 -4.74 -3.26
C LYS A 154 14.80 -5.56 -2.34
N LYS A 155 15.03 -5.07 -1.11
CA LYS A 155 15.92 -5.71 -0.11
C LYS A 155 15.13 -6.52 0.93
N VAL A 156 13.80 -6.44 0.92
CA VAL A 156 12.94 -7.24 1.80
C VAL A 156 13.02 -8.72 1.43
N ASP A 157 13.27 -9.59 2.42
CA ASP A 157 13.25 -11.04 2.23
C ASP A 157 11.83 -11.61 2.35
N TYR A 158 11.06 -11.47 1.27
CA TYR A 158 9.69 -11.99 1.19
C TYR A 158 9.63 -13.50 1.40
N SER A 159 10.65 -14.24 0.94
CA SER A 159 10.69 -15.71 1.04
C SER A 159 10.75 -16.14 2.51
N ALA A 160 11.66 -15.55 3.29
CA ALA A 160 11.76 -15.82 4.72
C ALA A 160 10.49 -15.43 5.48
N MET A 161 9.83 -14.34 5.10
CA MET A 161 8.55 -13.92 5.70
C MET A 161 7.43 -14.92 5.40
N TYR A 162 7.31 -15.38 4.15
CA TYR A 162 6.34 -16.42 3.79
C TYR A 162 6.62 -17.74 4.51
N MET A 163 7.88 -18.18 4.60
CA MET A 163 8.25 -19.41 5.30
C MET A 163 7.81 -19.38 6.77
N ARG A 164 8.09 -18.28 7.48
CA ARG A 164 7.65 -18.11 8.89
C ARG A 164 6.13 -18.13 9.03
N MET A 165 5.39 -17.49 8.11
CA MET A 165 3.93 -17.57 8.11
C MET A 165 3.40 -18.99 7.81
N TRP A 166 4.08 -19.76 6.97
CA TRP A 166 3.72 -21.16 6.71
C TRP A 166 3.94 -22.06 7.93
N GLU A 167 5.01 -21.84 8.69
CA GLU A 167 5.21 -22.51 9.98
C GLU A 167 4.07 -22.21 10.95
N GLU A 168 3.61 -20.96 11.00
CA GLU A 168 2.49 -20.53 11.81
C GLU A 168 1.17 -21.17 11.37
N ILE A 169 0.91 -21.23 10.06
CA ILE A 169 -0.24 -21.92 9.48
C ILE A 169 -0.26 -23.40 9.88
N LYS A 170 0.89 -24.07 9.80
CA LYS A 170 1.03 -25.48 10.21
C LYS A 170 0.78 -25.63 11.72
N ARG A 171 1.38 -24.76 12.54
CA ARG A 171 1.28 -24.80 14.00
C ARG A 171 -0.15 -24.61 14.52
N GLN A 172 -0.90 -23.66 13.94
CA GLN A 172 -2.29 -23.39 14.32
C GLN A 172 -3.32 -24.26 13.56
N GLY A 173 -2.90 -25.15 12.65
CA GLY A 173 -3.83 -25.98 11.87
C GLY A 173 -4.70 -25.18 10.88
N LEU A 174 -4.18 -24.05 10.38
CA LEU A 174 -4.91 -23.09 9.55
C LEU A 174 -4.98 -23.47 8.07
N PHE A 175 -4.37 -24.60 7.68
CA PHE A 175 -4.38 -25.09 6.31
C PHE A 175 -5.83 -25.22 5.81
N SER A 176 -6.10 -24.62 4.65
CA SER A 176 -7.40 -24.58 4.00
C SER A 176 -7.23 -24.32 2.51
N ALA A 177 -8.21 -24.74 1.70
CA ALA A 177 -8.27 -24.34 0.31
C ALA A 177 -8.42 -22.81 0.22
N GLY A 178 -7.77 -22.20 -0.77
CA GLY A 178 -7.85 -20.75 -1.00
C GLY A 178 -6.82 -19.92 -0.22
N ILE A 179 -5.72 -20.50 0.26
CA ILE A 179 -4.57 -19.71 0.70
C ILE A 179 -4.06 -18.85 -0.47
N GLU A 180 -3.77 -17.58 -0.20
CA GLU A 180 -3.24 -16.63 -1.18
C GLU A 180 -2.02 -15.92 -0.58
N HIS A 181 -0.95 -15.80 -1.37
CA HIS A 181 0.25 -15.04 -1.01
C HIS A 181 0.09 -13.61 -1.52
N LEU A 182 0.06 -12.65 -0.61
CA LEU A 182 -0.24 -11.26 -0.90
C LEU A 182 0.87 -10.34 -0.38
N ALA A 183 1.08 -9.19 -1.02
CA ALA A 183 1.84 -8.09 -0.44
C ALA A 183 1.05 -6.78 -0.56
N LEU A 184 1.05 -6.01 0.53
CA LEU A 184 0.45 -4.69 0.58
C LEU A 184 1.57 -3.66 0.65
N TYR A 185 1.67 -2.85 -0.39
CA TYR A 185 2.63 -1.75 -0.48
C TYR A 185 1.95 -0.48 -0.03
N HIS A 186 2.49 0.10 1.03
CA HIS A 186 1.86 1.23 1.68
C HIS A 186 2.35 2.56 1.14
N ASP A 187 3.61 2.63 0.74
CA ASP A 187 4.31 3.86 0.44
C ASP A 187 4.83 3.83 -1.02
N ASN A 188 5.03 5.00 -1.62
CA ASN A 188 5.55 5.08 -2.99
C ASN A 188 7.10 5.13 -2.97
N PRO A 189 7.81 4.14 -3.52
CA PRO A 189 9.28 4.11 -3.53
C PRO A 189 9.94 5.27 -4.28
N GLU A 190 9.22 6.00 -5.13
CA GLU A 190 9.75 7.20 -5.80
C GLU A 190 9.66 8.47 -4.93
N ILE A 191 8.95 8.43 -3.80
CA ILE A 191 8.63 9.61 -2.97
C ILE A 191 9.12 9.41 -1.54
N THR A 192 8.84 8.25 -0.97
CA THR A 192 9.18 7.92 0.40
C THR A 192 10.62 7.42 0.47
N ALA A 193 11.41 7.96 1.38
CA ALA A 193 12.79 7.53 1.61
C ALA A 193 12.84 6.02 1.93
N GLU A 194 13.90 5.33 1.47
CA GLU A 194 14.03 3.87 1.56
C GLU A 194 13.80 3.35 3.00
N GLU A 195 14.35 4.03 4.00
CA GLU A 195 14.24 3.67 5.41
C GLU A 195 12.82 3.82 6.00
N ASN A 196 11.92 4.50 5.28
CA ASN A 196 10.54 4.75 5.69
C ASN A 196 9.52 3.98 4.85
N LEU A 197 9.96 3.28 3.80
CA LEU A 197 9.08 2.44 2.99
C LEU A 197 8.55 1.28 3.82
N LYS A 198 7.22 1.13 3.89
CA LYS A 198 6.58 0.05 4.64
C LYS A 198 5.78 -0.87 3.73
N CYS A 199 5.87 -2.17 3.94
CA CYS A 199 5.00 -3.14 3.30
C CYS A 199 4.55 -4.21 4.30
N ASP A 200 3.42 -4.85 4.02
CA ASP A 200 2.97 -6.03 4.74
C ASP A 200 2.95 -7.24 3.82
N VAL A 201 3.75 -8.24 4.16
CA VAL A 201 3.74 -9.54 3.48
C VAL A 201 2.69 -10.40 4.17
N CYS A 202 1.75 -10.91 3.40
CA CYS A 202 0.50 -11.44 3.91
C CYS A 202 0.19 -12.84 3.34
N ILE A 203 -0.43 -13.68 4.15
CA ILE A 203 -1.08 -14.91 3.68
C ILE A 203 -2.55 -14.88 4.04
N ARG A 204 -3.44 -15.00 3.04
CA ARG A 204 -4.87 -15.17 3.28
C ARG A 204 -5.15 -16.48 3.99
N ILE A 205 -5.95 -16.41 5.05
CA ILE A 205 -6.43 -17.55 5.82
C ILE A 205 -7.96 -17.57 5.83
N CYS A 206 -8.55 -18.77 5.82
CA CYS A 206 -10.00 -18.96 5.86
C CYS A 206 -10.50 -19.47 7.22
N LYS A 207 -9.59 -19.66 8.19
CA LYS A 207 -9.89 -20.11 9.55
C LYS A 207 -9.52 -18.99 10.55
N PRO A 208 -10.19 -18.90 11.70
CA PRO A 208 -9.79 -17.97 12.75
C PRO A 208 -8.35 -18.25 13.19
N ALA A 209 -7.52 -17.20 13.23
CA ALA A 209 -6.15 -17.27 13.71
C ALA A 209 -5.91 -16.28 14.84
N GLY A 210 -4.96 -16.61 15.71
CA GLY A 210 -4.41 -15.69 16.69
C GLY A 210 -3.07 -15.13 16.21
N PRO A 211 -2.73 -13.87 16.58
CA PRO A 211 -1.38 -13.35 16.36
C PRO A 211 -0.36 -14.12 17.22
N ASN A 212 0.89 -14.16 16.75
CA ASN A 212 2.01 -14.77 17.47
C ASN A 212 3.34 -14.15 17.06
N GLY A 213 4.10 -13.62 18.02
CA GLY A 213 5.41 -13.08 17.67
C GLY A 213 5.26 -11.82 16.82
N ASP A 214 6.10 -11.73 15.80
CA ASP A 214 6.01 -10.69 14.79
C ASP A 214 4.85 -10.88 13.78
N ILE A 215 4.18 -12.03 13.80
CA ILE A 215 3.06 -12.36 12.92
C ILE A 215 1.75 -11.82 13.49
N GLY A 216 1.18 -10.84 12.80
CA GLY A 216 -0.13 -10.26 13.11
C GLY A 216 -1.28 -10.92 12.36
N VAL A 217 -2.50 -10.57 12.77
CA VAL A 217 -3.75 -10.92 12.06
C VAL A 217 -4.49 -9.63 11.77
N LYS A 218 -4.89 -9.40 10.52
CA LYS A 218 -5.70 -8.25 10.13
C LYS A 218 -6.69 -8.61 9.03
N THR A 219 -7.61 -7.70 8.74
CA THR A 219 -8.54 -7.81 7.62
C THR A 219 -8.15 -6.80 6.55
N ILE A 220 -7.98 -7.25 5.31
CA ILE A 220 -7.91 -6.39 4.13
C ILE A 220 -9.34 -6.11 3.70
N GLY A 221 -9.69 -4.83 3.55
CA GLY A 221 -11.02 -4.42 3.11
C GLY A 221 -11.41 -5.01 1.75
N GLY A 222 -12.69 -5.34 1.60
CA GLY A 222 -13.27 -5.78 0.35
C GLY A 222 -13.75 -4.62 -0.54
N GLY A 223 -14.61 -4.97 -1.50
CA GLY A 223 -15.27 -4.06 -2.43
C GLY A 223 -14.83 -4.29 -3.88
N ARG A 224 -15.08 -3.28 -4.72
CA ARG A 224 -14.73 -3.30 -6.14
C ARG A 224 -13.24 -3.04 -6.38
N PHE A 225 -12.65 -3.86 -7.23
CA PHE A 225 -11.27 -3.73 -7.71
C PHE A 225 -11.23 -3.91 -9.23
N VAL A 226 -10.22 -3.30 -9.84
CA VAL A 226 -9.74 -3.71 -11.16
C VAL A 226 -8.43 -4.47 -10.98
N ALA A 227 -8.36 -5.66 -11.58
CA ALA A 227 -7.23 -6.57 -11.49
C ALA A 227 -6.52 -6.70 -12.85
N PHE A 228 -5.20 -6.75 -12.80
CA PHE A 228 -4.34 -7.03 -13.95
C PHE A 228 -3.37 -8.16 -13.61
N THR A 229 -3.13 -9.08 -14.53
CA THR A 229 -2.07 -10.09 -14.40
C THR A 229 -0.83 -9.63 -15.14
N TYR A 230 0.23 -9.31 -14.39
CA TYR A 230 1.56 -9.06 -14.90
C TYR A 230 2.33 -10.38 -15.08
N ILE A 231 3.05 -10.51 -16.19
CA ILE A 231 3.95 -11.64 -16.47
C ILE A 231 5.37 -11.11 -16.62
N GLY A 232 6.25 -11.40 -15.66
CA GLY A 232 7.65 -10.99 -15.69
C GLY A 232 8.28 -10.85 -14.31
N GLU A 233 9.52 -10.36 -14.31
CA GLU A 233 10.35 -10.23 -13.11
C GLU A 233 9.79 -9.19 -12.13
N TYR A 234 9.84 -9.49 -10.83
CA TYR A 234 9.36 -8.56 -9.80
C TYR A 234 10.07 -7.20 -9.80
N CYS A 235 11.36 -7.15 -10.13
CA CYS A 235 12.11 -5.89 -10.19
C CYS A 235 11.62 -4.95 -11.32
N LYS A 236 10.91 -5.49 -12.32
CA LYS A 236 10.36 -4.74 -13.46
C LYS A 236 8.87 -4.41 -13.30
N ILE A 237 8.24 -4.81 -12.20
CA ILE A 237 6.81 -4.58 -11.96
C ILE A 237 6.44 -3.09 -11.89
N GLY A 238 7.39 -2.20 -11.58
CA GLY A 238 7.18 -0.75 -11.61
C GLY A 238 6.68 -0.26 -12.97
N ALA A 239 7.22 -0.80 -14.08
CA ALA A 239 6.76 -0.47 -15.43
C ALA A 239 5.31 -0.95 -15.70
N ALA A 240 4.86 -1.99 -15.00
CA ALA A 240 3.46 -2.42 -15.03
C ALA A 240 2.55 -1.41 -14.33
N TYR A 241 2.94 -0.90 -13.16
CA TYR A 241 2.20 0.17 -12.49
C TYR A 241 2.14 1.43 -13.34
N ASP A 242 3.25 1.83 -13.98
CA ASP A 242 3.28 2.98 -14.88
C ASP A 242 2.29 2.84 -16.03
N LYS A 243 2.23 1.66 -16.67
CA LYS A 243 1.27 1.38 -17.75
C LYS A 243 -0.17 1.32 -17.25
N ILE A 244 -0.41 0.70 -16.09
CA ILE A 244 -1.75 0.58 -15.53
C ILE A 244 -2.30 1.97 -15.19
N TYR A 245 -1.57 2.74 -14.40
CA TYR A 245 -2.02 4.05 -13.96
C TYR A 245 -1.97 5.11 -15.07
N GLY A 246 -0.97 5.05 -15.97
CA GLY A 246 -0.81 6.05 -17.03
C GLY A 246 -1.71 5.85 -18.25
N GLU A 247 -2.17 4.62 -18.52
CA GLU A 247 -2.92 4.30 -19.74
C GLU A 247 -4.20 3.52 -19.41
N LEU A 248 -4.07 2.34 -18.79
CA LEU A 248 -5.16 1.36 -18.74
C LEU A 248 -6.33 1.75 -17.84
N LEU A 249 -6.09 2.48 -16.74
CA LEU A 249 -7.18 2.95 -15.88
C LEU A 249 -8.03 4.00 -16.59
N ALA A 250 -7.39 4.93 -17.32
CA ALA A 250 -8.07 5.97 -18.07
C ALA A 250 -8.84 5.38 -19.27
N GLU A 251 -8.22 4.48 -20.03
CA GLU A 251 -8.89 3.77 -21.15
C GLU A 251 -10.12 2.98 -20.68
N GLY A 252 -10.05 2.41 -19.47
CA GLY A 252 -11.15 1.68 -18.85
C GLY A 252 -12.20 2.54 -18.15
N GLY A 253 -12.00 3.86 -18.04
CA GLY A 253 -12.89 4.77 -17.31
C GLY A 253 -12.98 4.48 -15.82
N PHE A 254 -11.92 3.97 -15.19
CA PHE A 254 -11.92 3.59 -13.79
C PHE A 254 -11.46 4.74 -12.88
N GLU A 255 -12.27 5.07 -11.86
CA GLU A 255 -11.86 5.95 -10.76
C GLU A 255 -11.36 5.11 -9.58
N THR A 256 -10.15 5.42 -9.11
CA THR A 256 -9.54 4.71 -7.98
C THR A 256 -10.02 5.25 -6.64
N ARG A 257 -10.20 4.37 -5.65
CA ARG A 257 -10.55 4.76 -4.27
C ARG A 257 -9.45 4.40 -3.28
N GLY A 258 -9.21 5.25 -2.29
CA GLY A 258 -8.18 5.01 -1.28
C GLY A 258 -6.75 4.96 -1.85
N ASN A 259 -5.76 4.68 -0.99
CA ASN A 259 -4.35 4.68 -1.36
C ASN A 259 -3.62 3.38 -0.99
N TYR A 260 -4.30 2.23 -1.12
CA TYR A 260 -3.66 0.92 -0.99
C TYR A 260 -3.88 0.10 -2.26
N CYS A 261 -2.83 -0.57 -2.72
CA CYS A 261 -2.92 -1.65 -3.70
C CYS A 261 -2.37 -2.91 -3.06
N PHE A 262 -2.80 -4.06 -3.56
CA PHE A 262 -2.18 -5.30 -3.15
C PHE A 262 -1.83 -6.16 -4.36
N GLU A 263 -0.72 -6.86 -4.21
CA GLU A 263 -0.25 -7.84 -5.16
C GLU A 263 -0.59 -9.22 -4.66
N LYS A 264 -0.94 -10.13 -5.58
CA LYS A 264 -1.09 -11.55 -5.34
C LYS A 264 -0.09 -12.31 -6.20
N TYR A 265 0.79 -13.06 -5.54
CA TYR A 265 1.82 -13.84 -6.21
C TYR A 265 1.25 -15.22 -6.56
N VAL A 266 1.00 -15.43 -7.87
CA VAL A 266 0.35 -16.65 -8.37
C VAL A 266 1.39 -17.72 -8.69
N SER A 267 2.57 -17.33 -9.16
CA SER A 267 3.67 -18.23 -9.47
C SER A 267 4.62 -18.40 -8.29
N ASP A 268 5.18 -19.60 -8.13
CA ASP A 268 6.26 -19.85 -7.17
C ASP A 268 7.62 -19.53 -7.83
N PRO A 269 8.37 -18.54 -7.31
CA PRO A 269 9.64 -18.13 -7.90
C PRO A 269 10.77 -19.16 -7.75
N ARG A 270 10.59 -20.20 -6.93
CA ARG A 270 11.58 -21.28 -6.79
C ARG A 270 11.54 -22.27 -7.96
N CYS A 271 10.42 -22.34 -8.68
CA CYS A 271 10.23 -23.27 -9.79
C CYS A 271 9.74 -22.60 -11.08
N THR A 272 9.53 -21.28 -11.07
CA THR A 272 9.13 -20.51 -12.26
C THR A 272 10.25 -19.55 -12.63
N ALA A 273 10.67 -19.57 -13.90
CA ALA A 273 11.67 -18.65 -14.41
C ALA A 273 11.21 -17.18 -14.23
N PRO A 274 12.10 -16.23 -13.90
CA PRO A 274 11.73 -14.86 -13.56
C PRO A 274 10.84 -14.16 -14.60
N GLU A 275 11.09 -14.39 -15.90
CA GLU A 275 10.32 -13.82 -17.02
C GLU A 275 8.94 -14.46 -17.24
N LYS A 276 8.62 -15.52 -16.50
CA LYS A 276 7.33 -16.24 -16.55
C LYS A 276 6.52 -16.11 -15.25
N LEU A 277 7.04 -15.39 -14.26
CA LEU A 277 6.33 -15.16 -13.00
C LEU A 277 5.03 -14.41 -13.24
N LYS A 278 3.96 -14.87 -12.59
CA LYS A 278 2.64 -14.24 -12.64
C LYS A 278 2.34 -13.54 -11.32
N THR A 279 2.07 -12.25 -11.41
CA THR A 279 1.59 -11.42 -10.29
C THR A 279 0.28 -10.77 -10.69
N GLU A 280 -0.75 -10.92 -9.87
CA GLU A 280 -1.99 -10.17 -10.02
C GLU A 280 -1.91 -8.88 -9.20
N ILE A 281 -2.16 -7.73 -9.82
CA ILE A 281 -2.17 -6.40 -9.20
C ILE A 281 -3.62 -5.98 -9.04
N TYR A 282 -4.04 -5.69 -7.81
CA TYR A 282 -5.40 -5.27 -7.47
C TYR A 282 -5.41 -3.79 -7.09
N ILE A 283 -6.13 -2.99 -7.87
CA ILE A 283 -6.32 -1.56 -7.63
C ILE A 283 -7.78 -1.31 -7.21
N PRO A 284 -8.02 -0.74 -6.03
CA PRO A 284 -9.38 -0.42 -5.58
C PRO A 284 -10.01 0.68 -6.44
N ILE A 285 -11.27 0.48 -6.81
CA ILE A 285 -12.06 1.42 -7.63
C ILE A 285 -13.41 1.73 -6.97
N GLU A 286 -14.01 2.86 -7.35
CA GLU A 286 -15.40 3.24 -7.00
C GLU A 286 -16.44 2.39 -7.74
#